data_AF-A0A2T4S4V4-F1
#
_entry.id   AF-A0A2T4S4V4-F1
#
_cell.length_a   1.000
_cell.length_b   1.000
_cell.length_c   1.000
_cell.angle_alpha   90.00
_cell.angle_beta   90.00
_cell.angle_gamma   90.00
#
_symmetry.space_group_name_H-M   'P 1'
#
loop_
_entity.id
_entity.type
_entity.pdbx_description
1 polymer ?
#
loop_
_entity_poly.entity_id
_entity_poly.type
_entity_poly.pdbx_seq_one_letter_code
_entity_poly.pdbx_strand_id
1 'polypeptide(L)'
;HNLTEKLSTEDKRIIEKAIQSELIHYHPMNHEAPIFQQIWDINLLIQKNKTICFEYANALNQVRQHTVKPLYITFSELYFYLVAVDYKKRYTIYRLDRIQEYHATTSAIELPNSPYYKEGELKKRIYFMYAGEWKRVRFEFNQGII
;
A
#
# COMPACT_ATOMS: atom_id res chain seq x y z
N HIS A 1 -20.26 -3.51 9.30
CA HIS A 1 -21.13 -2.70 8.44
C HIS A 1 -20.42 -2.46 7.12
N ASN A 2 -20.79 -3.21 6.08
CA ASN A 2 -20.26 -3.02 4.74
C ASN A 2 -20.91 -1.78 4.13
N LEU A 3 -20.11 -0.81 3.69
CA LEU A 3 -20.60 0.42 3.04
C LEU A 3 -21.46 0.10 1.81
N THR A 4 -21.23 -1.05 1.17
CA THR A 4 -21.94 -1.53 -0.02
C THR A 4 -23.37 -1.99 0.22
N GLU A 5 -23.75 -2.36 1.46
CA GLU A 5 -25.12 -2.77 1.79
C GLU A 5 -26.08 -1.58 1.97
N LYS A 6 -25.54 -0.37 2.17
CA LYS A 6 -26.33 0.86 2.33
C LYS A 6 -26.51 1.65 1.04
N LEU A 7 -25.91 1.19 -0.06
CA LEU A 7 -25.97 1.88 -1.34
C LEU A 7 -27.20 1.40 -2.11
N SER A 8 -28.13 2.33 -2.34
CA SER A 8 -29.21 2.11 -3.31
C SER A 8 -28.63 1.93 -4.71
N THR A 9 -29.44 1.43 -5.64
CA THR A 9 -29.04 1.30 -7.05
C THR A 9 -28.61 2.65 -7.63
N GLU A 10 -29.24 3.75 -7.20
CA GLU A 10 -28.86 5.10 -7.63
C GLU A 10 -27.54 5.55 -7.00
N ASP A 11 -27.29 5.25 -5.72
CA ASP A 11 -26.00 5.59 -5.09
C ASP A 11 -24.83 4.86 -5.76
N LYS A 12 -25.02 3.59 -6.16
CA LYS A 12 -24.04 2.85 -6.95
C LYS A 12 -23.78 3.53 -8.29
N ARG A 13 -24.84 3.98 -8.97
CA ARG A 13 -24.73 4.67 -10.26
C ARG A 13 -24.03 6.03 -10.14
N ILE A 14 -24.28 6.76 -9.06
CA ILE A 14 -23.60 8.02 -8.73
C ILE A 14 -22.11 7.76 -8.46
N ILE A 15 -21.79 6.74 -7.67
CA ILE A 15 -20.41 6.35 -7.37
C ILE A 15 -19.68 5.90 -8.64
N GLU A 16 -20.30 5.05 -9.47
CA GLU A 16 -19.74 4.61 -10.75
C GLU A 16 -19.48 5.80 -11.67
N LYS A 17 -20.41 6.76 -11.74
CA LYS A 17 -20.24 7.97 -12.55
C LYS A 17 -19.14 8.87 -12.00
N ALA A 18 -19.00 9.00 -10.68
CA ALA A 18 -17.91 9.74 -10.04
C ALA A 18 -16.56 9.07 -10.31
N ILE A 19 -16.47 7.74 -10.17
CA ILE A 19 -15.28 6.96 -10.52
C ILE A 19 -14.93 7.14 -11.99
N GLN A 20 -15.90 7.05 -12.91
CA GLN A 20 -15.69 7.26 -14.34
C GLN A 20 -15.22 8.68 -14.65
N SER A 21 -15.83 9.70 -14.03
CA SER A 21 -15.42 11.10 -14.19
C SER A 21 -13.98 11.30 -13.71
N GLU A 22 -13.63 10.76 -12.55
CA GLU A 22 -12.26 10.78 -12.03
C GLU A 22 -11.31 10.03 -12.96
N LEU A 23 -11.67 8.87 -13.50
CA LEU A 23 -10.86 8.12 -14.47
C LEU A 23 -10.64 8.89 -15.79
N ILE A 24 -11.63 9.68 -16.24
CA ILE A 24 -11.53 10.51 -17.45
C ILE A 24 -10.62 11.72 -17.23
N HIS A 25 -10.65 12.31 -16.03
CA HIS A 25 -9.89 13.51 -15.69
C HIS A 25 -8.56 13.22 -14.99
N TYR A 26 -8.32 11.98 -14.60
CA TYR A 26 -7.03 11.52 -14.11
C TYR A 26 -6.00 11.73 -15.20
N HIS A 27 -5.01 12.59 -14.93
CA HIS A 27 -3.88 12.79 -15.82
C HIS A 27 -2.73 11.86 -15.37
N PRO A 28 -2.38 10.85 -16.20
CA PRO A 28 -1.33 9.90 -15.91
C PRO A 28 0.00 10.60 -15.63
N MET A 29 0.61 10.39 -14.47
CA MET A 29 2.07 10.52 -14.38
C MET A 29 2.71 9.26 -15.01
N ASN A 30 2.79 9.23 -16.34
CA ASN A 30 3.68 8.39 -17.19
C ASN A 30 3.89 6.87 -16.89
N HIS A 31 3.07 6.19 -16.09
CA HIS A 31 3.32 4.78 -15.71
C HIS A 31 2.05 3.89 -15.56
N GLU A 32 0.99 4.13 -16.35
CA GLU A 32 -0.34 3.59 -16.03
C GLU A 32 -0.59 2.11 -16.29
N ALA A 33 -0.13 1.50 -17.39
CA ALA A 33 -0.49 0.10 -17.67
C ALA A 33 0.11 -0.91 -16.65
N PRO A 34 1.38 -0.77 -16.21
CA PRO A 34 1.99 -1.77 -15.31
C PRO A 34 1.43 -1.74 -13.88
N ILE A 35 1.07 -0.56 -13.35
CA ILE A 35 0.75 -0.45 -11.92
C ILE A 35 -0.61 -1.05 -11.58
N PHE A 36 -1.64 -0.87 -12.42
CA PHE A 36 -2.96 -1.47 -12.18
C PHE A 36 -2.92 -2.99 -12.26
N GLN A 37 -2.19 -3.54 -13.23
CA GLN A 37 -1.97 -4.97 -13.33
C GLN A 37 -1.23 -5.50 -12.10
N GLN A 38 -0.19 -4.80 -11.64
CA GLN A 38 0.53 -5.15 -10.43
C GLN A 38 -0.35 -5.10 -9.17
N ILE A 39 -1.22 -4.10 -9.03
CA ILE A 39 -2.22 -4.02 -7.94
C ILE A 39 -3.11 -5.26 -7.97
N TRP A 40 -3.63 -5.61 -9.15
CA TRP A 40 -4.52 -6.76 -9.32
C TRP A 40 -3.83 -8.08 -8.96
N ASP A 41 -2.65 -8.32 -9.53
CA ASP A 41 -1.89 -9.56 -9.37
C ASP A 41 -1.45 -9.76 -7.91
N ILE A 42 -0.99 -8.69 -7.25
CA ILE A 42 -0.61 -8.77 -5.83
C ILE A 42 -1.83 -8.97 -4.94
N ASN A 43 -2.99 -8.37 -5.24
CA ASN A 43 -4.22 -8.67 -4.52
C ASN A 43 -4.64 -10.14 -4.65
N LEU A 44 -4.50 -10.74 -5.84
CA LEU A 44 -4.75 -12.18 -6.01
C LEU A 44 -3.80 -13.03 -5.15
N LEU A 45 -2.53 -12.63 -5.02
CA LEU A 45 -1.55 -13.30 -4.17
C LEU A 45 -1.88 -13.16 -2.68
N ILE A 46 -2.36 -11.99 -2.25
CA ILE A 46 -2.87 -11.74 -0.89
C ILE A 46 -4.05 -12.67 -0.59
N GLN A 47 -5.05 -12.74 -1.49
CA GLN A 47 -6.23 -13.59 -1.33
C GLN A 47 -5.86 -15.08 -1.27
N LYS A 48 -4.86 -15.51 -2.05
CA LYS A 48 -4.33 -16.87 -2.03
C LYS A 48 -3.38 -17.14 -0.84
N ASN A 49 -3.20 -16.17 0.05
CA ASN A 49 -2.33 -16.25 1.23
C ASN A 49 -0.89 -16.69 0.86
N LYS A 50 -0.38 -16.20 -0.27
CA LYS A 50 0.95 -16.56 -0.80
C LYS A 50 2.01 -15.60 -0.27
N THR A 51 3.15 -16.14 0.12
CA THR A 51 4.37 -15.36 0.31
C THR A 51 4.93 -14.98 -1.05
N ILE A 52 5.39 -13.75 -1.19
CA ILE A 52 5.94 -13.23 -2.43
C ILE A 52 7.41 -12.87 -2.24
N CYS A 53 8.21 -13.10 -3.28
CA CYS A 53 9.56 -12.61 -3.38
C CYS A 53 9.63 -11.60 -4.51
N PHE A 54 10.32 -10.48 -4.29
CA PHE A 54 10.43 -9.40 -5.26
C PHE A 54 11.73 -8.60 -5.12
N GLU A 55 12.08 -7.90 -6.19
CA GLU A 55 13.13 -6.89 -6.19
C GLU A 55 12.56 -5.52 -5.82
N TYR A 56 13.27 -4.77 -4.99
CA TYR A 56 12.83 -3.46 -4.53
C TYR A 56 13.92 -2.42 -4.72
N ALA A 57 13.63 -1.40 -5.53
CA ALA A 57 14.48 -0.23 -5.67
C ALA A 57 14.18 0.77 -4.55
N ASN A 58 15.14 0.99 -3.64
CA ASN A 58 14.97 2.00 -2.60
C ASN A 58 15.06 3.43 -3.17
N ALA A 59 14.90 4.45 -2.31
CA ALA A 59 14.98 5.86 -2.75
C ALA A 59 16.37 6.27 -3.31
N LEU A 60 17.40 5.45 -3.08
CA LEU A 60 18.75 5.62 -3.62
C LEU A 60 18.99 4.74 -4.86
N ASN A 61 17.93 4.17 -5.46
CA ASN A 61 17.97 3.23 -6.58
C ASN A 61 18.81 1.96 -6.31
N GLN A 62 19.04 1.62 -5.04
CA GLN A 62 19.68 0.37 -4.68
C GLN A 62 18.61 -0.73 -4.68
N VAL A 63 18.82 -1.74 -5.52
CA VAL A 63 17.94 -2.89 -5.62
C VAL A 63 18.32 -3.92 -4.55
N ARG A 64 17.32 -4.40 -3.81
CA ARG A 64 17.45 -5.51 -2.88
C ARG A 64 16.29 -6.48 -3.05
N GLN A 65 16.55 -7.75 -2.83
CA GLN A 65 15.52 -8.77 -2.83
C GLN A 65 14.83 -8.85 -1.47
N HIS A 66 13.51 -8.94 -1.49
CA HIS A 66 12.68 -9.05 -0.30
C HIS A 66 11.73 -10.25 -0.45
N THR A 67 11.56 -11.01 0.63
CA THR A 67 10.57 -12.09 0.70
C THR A 67 9.66 -11.82 1.88
N VAL A 68 8.37 -11.64 1.58
CA VAL A 68 7.39 -11.14 2.55
C VAL A 68 6.02 -11.80 2.33
N LYS A 69 5.22 -11.81 3.38
CA LYS A 69 3.81 -12.15 3.30
C LYS A 69 2.99 -10.87 3.14
N PRO A 70 2.39 -10.65 1.95
CA PRO A 70 1.60 -9.46 1.69
C PRO A 70 0.27 -9.54 2.46
N LEU A 71 -0.18 -8.41 3.01
CA LEU A 71 -1.41 -8.33 3.81
C LEU A 71 -2.51 -7.57 3.09
N TYR A 72 -2.21 -6.37 2.61
CA TYR A 72 -3.13 -5.51 1.86
C TYR A 72 -2.34 -4.44 1.12
N ILE A 73 -2.97 -3.89 0.08
CA ILE A 73 -2.49 -2.70 -0.61
C ILE A 73 -3.26 -1.50 -0.08
N THR A 74 -2.59 -0.37 0.08
CA THR A 74 -3.24 0.85 0.54
C THR A 74 -2.70 2.08 -0.18
N PHE A 75 -3.57 3.08 -0.36
CA PHE A 75 -3.22 4.34 -1.03
C PHE A 75 -2.98 5.44 0.01
N SER A 76 -1.90 6.20 -0.16
CA SER A 76 -1.57 7.40 0.64
C SER A 76 -0.64 8.31 -0.16
N GLU A 77 -0.76 9.62 0.00
CA GLU A 77 0.12 10.63 -0.64
C GLU A 77 0.42 10.39 -2.13
N LEU A 78 -0.61 10.06 -2.92
CA LEU A 78 -0.52 9.80 -4.37
C LEU A 78 0.23 8.52 -4.78
N TYR A 79 0.54 7.62 -3.84
CA TYR A 79 1.18 6.33 -4.12
C TYR A 79 0.41 5.15 -3.54
N PHE A 80 0.54 3.99 -4.18
CA PHE A 80 0.11 2.71 -3.64
C PHE A 80 1.24 2.07 -2.84
N TYR A 81 0.89 1.48 -1.70
CA TYR A 81 1.80 0.82 -0.79
C TYR A 81 1.34 -0.61 -0.52
N LEU A 82 2.28 -1.55 -0.57
CA LEU A 82 2.09 -2.90 -0.05
C LEU A 82 2.49 -2.93 1.43
N VAL A 83 1.57 -3.33 2.29
CA VAL A 83 1.87 -3.68 3.68
C VAL A 83 2.10 -5.18 3.77
N ALA A 84 3.23 -5.58 4.33
CA ALA A 84 3.64 -6.98 4.38
C ALA A 84 4.41 -7.32 5.67
N VAL A 85 4.59 -8.61 5.92
CA VAL A 85 5.35 -9.14 7.07
C VAL A 85 6.58 -9.89 6.56
N ASP A 86 7.76 -9.57 7.09
CA ASP A 86 9.01 -10.28 6.79
C ASP A 86 9.18 -11.56 7.66
N TYR A 87 10.19 -12.39 7.37
CA TYR A 87 10.50 -13.58 8.19
C TYR A 87 10.83 -13.28 9.65
N LYS A 88 11.24 -12.04 9.97
CA LYS A 88 11.50 -11.59 11.34
C LYS A 88 10.20 -11.18 12.05
N LYS A 89 9.04 -11.46 11.44
CA LYS A 89 7.70 -11.11 11.94
C LYS A 89 7.52 -9.59 12.12
N ARG A 90 8.14 -8.78 11.26
CA ARG A 90 8.04 -7.31 11.30
C ARG A 90 7.17 -6.81 10.17
N TYR A 91 6.30 -5.85 10.47
CA TYR A 91 5.56 -5.11 9.46
C TYR A 91 6.53 -4.22 8.68
N THR A 92 6.45 -4.32 7.36
CA THR A 92 7.21 -3.53 6.42
C THR A 92 6.27 -2.99 5.37
N ILE A 93 6.58 -1.81 4.86
CA ILE A 93 5.75 -1.09 3.91
C ILE A 93 6.62 -0.78 2.70
N TYR A 94 6.12 -1.15 1.53
CA TYR A 94 6.82 -0.98 0.26
C TYR A 94 5.97 -0.12 -0.66
N ARG A 95 6.58 0.84 -1.33
CA ARG A 95 5.95 1.53 -2.44
C ARG A 95 5.77 0.57 -3.61
N LEU A 96 4.55 0.42 -4.09
CA LEU A 96 4.20 -0.59 -5.09
C LEU A 96 4.91 -0.31 -6.42
N ASP A 97 5.00 0.96 -6.82
CA ASP A 97 5.71 1.44 -8.02
C ASP A 97 7.22 1.16 -8.01
N ARG A 98 7.79 0.82 -6.85
CA ARG A 98 9.21 0.48 -6.68
C ARG A 98 9.48 -1.03 -6.57
N ILE A 99 8.42 -1.84 -6.59
CA ILE A 99 8.52 -3.30 -6.65
C ILE A 99 8.72 -3.69 -8.11
N GLN A 100 9.87 -4.30 -8.37
CA GLN A 100 10.26 -4.89 -9.65
C GLN A 100 10.18 -6.41 -9.51
N GLU A 101 10.00 -7.11 -10.63
CA GLU A 101 10.04 -8.58 -10.76
C GLU A 101 9.61 -9.37 -9.51
N TYR A 102 8.35 -9.83 -9.48
CA TYR A 102 7.82 -10.55 -8.32
C TYR A 102 7.28 -11.93 -8.69
N HIS A 103 7.42 -12.87 -7.78
CA HIS A 103 6.87 -14.23 -7.93
C HIS A 103 6.39 -14.78 -6.59
N ALA A 104 5.44 -15.72 -6.67
CA ALA A 104 4.97 -16.45 -5.50
C ALA A 104 6.02 -17.47 -5.04
N THR A 105 6.10 -17.67 -3.73
CA THR A 105 6.99 -18.66 -3.10
C THR A 105 6.18 -19.62 -2.23
N THR A 106 6.76 -20.79 -1.94
CA THR A 106 6.14 -21.83 -1.10
C THR A 106 6.36 -21.60 0.40
N SER A 107 7.23 -20.65 0.76
CA SER A 107 7.59 -20.39 2.14
C SER A 107 6.41 -19.81 2.93
N ALA A 108 6.18 -20.30 4.14
CA ALA A 108 5.18 -19.73 5.03
C ALA A 108 5.82 -18.69 5.96
N ILE A 109 5.20 -17.52 6.07
CA ILE A 109 5.53 -16.51 7.08
C ILE A 109 4.35 -16.38 8.03
N GLU A 110 4.62 -16.54 9.32
CA GLU A 110 3.64 -16.36 10.38
C GLU A 110 3.41 -14.87 10.65
N LEU A 111 2.15 -14.52 10.96
CA LEU A 111 1.81 -13.15 11.31
C LEU A 111 2.19 -12.87 12.77
N PRO A 112 2.87 -11.75 13.07
CA PRO A 112 3.02 -11.27 14.44
C PRO A 112 1.67 -10.88 15.06
N ASN A 113 1.59 -10.92 16.38
CA ASN A 113 0.44 -10.39 17.10
C ASN A 113 0.50 -8.86 17.17
N SER A 114 -0.20 -8.18 16.26
CA SER A 114 -0.21 -6.71 16.16
C SER A 114 -1.50 -6.24 15.48
N PRO A 115 -2.07 -5.08 15.84
CA PRO A 115 -3.29 -4.58 15.21
C PRO A 115 -3.13 -4.23 13.73
N TYR A 116 -1.89 -4.13 13.21
CA TYR A 116 -1.60 -3.66 11.84
C TYR A 116 -1.98 -4.64 10.74
N TYR A 117 -2.42 -5.86 11.07
CA TYR A 117 -3.03 -6.74 10.07
C TYR A 117 -4.34 -6.15 9.50
N LYS A 118 -5.01 -5.25 10.23
CA LYS A 118 -6.19 -4.53 9.75
C LYS A 118 -5.79 -3.26 9.02
N GLU A 119 -6.18 -3.14 7.76
CA GLU A 119 -5.88 -1.98 6.90
C GLU A 119 -6.18 -0.62 7.56
N GLY A 120 -7.32 -0.53 8.26
CA GLY A 120 -7.74 0.72 8.90
C GLY A 120 -6.96 1.10 10.17
N GLU A 121 -6.33 0.15 10.87
CA GLU A 121 -5.61 0.44 12.12
C GLU A 121 -4.24 1.07 11.86
N LEU A 122 -3.61 0.71 10.73
CA LEU A 122 -2.34 1.31 10.32
C LEU A 122 -2.51 2.77 9.89
N LYS A 123 -3.54 3.07 9.08
CA LYS A 123 -3.83 4.44 8.61
C LYS A 123 -4.08 5.44 9.73
N LYS A 124 -4.64 5.00 10.87
CA LYS A 124 -4.85 5.86 12.05
C LYS A 124 -3.54 6.38 12.66
N ARG A 125 -2.40 5.78 12.34
CA ARG A 125 -1.13 5.99 13.06
C ARG A 125 0.03 6.46 12.21
N ILE A 126 0.03 6.20 10.89
CA ILE A 126 1.12 6.60 10.00
C ILE A 126 0.57 7.38 8.80
N TYR A 127 0.57 8.72 8.91
CA TYR A 127 0.15 9.59 7.80
C TYR A 127 1.08 9.45 6.58
N PHE A 128 2.38 9.26 6.84
CA PHE A 128 3.43 9.29 5.81
C PHE A 128 4.02 7.92 5.44
N MET A 129 3.45 6.82 5.98
CA MET A 129 3.89 5.44 5.67
C MET A 129 5.40 5.14 5.87
N TYR A 130 6.15 6.02 6.53
CA TYR A 130 7.58 5.81 6.79
C TYR A 130 7.79 4.71 7.82
N ALA A 131 8.57 3.69 7.44
CA ALA A 131 9.13 2.73 8.38
C ALA A 131 10.28 3.39 9.17
N GLY A 132 10.43 3.03 10.45
CA GLY A 132 11.55 3.50 11.26
C GLY A 132 11.26 3.50 12.75
N GLU A 133 12.33 3.68 13.53
CA GLU A 133 12.22 3.94 14.97
C GLU A 133 11.55 5.29 15.20
N TRP A 134 10.75 5.38 16.26
CA TRP A 134 10.12 6.63 16.66
C TRP A 134 11.17 7.70 16.95
N LYS A 135 11.01 8.87 16.33
CA LYS A 135 11.85 10.05 16.58
C LYS A 135 10.96 11.22 17.02
N ARG A 136 11.36 11.87 18.10
CA ARG A 136 10.78 13.15 18.52
C ARG A 136 11.59 14.28 17.89
N VAL A 137 10.94 15.10 17.09
CA VAL A 137 11.54 16.32 16.50
C VAL A 137 10.91 17.52 17.19
N ARG A 138 11.73 18.53 17.56
CA ARG A 138 11.27 19.81 18.10
C ARG A 138 11.63 20.89 17.09
N PHE A 139 10.63 21.62 16.63
CA PHE A 139 10.81 22.80 15.78
C PHE A 139 10.68 24.05 16.63
N GLU A 140 11.56 25.01 16.41
CA GLU A 140 11.43 26.38 16.89
C GLU A 140 11.25 27.26 15.66
N PHE A 141 10.14 27.99 15.60
CA PHE A 141 9.82 28.87 14.47
C PHE A 141 10.16 30.29 14.86
N ASN A 142 11.24 30.82 14.31
CA ASN A 142 11.66 32.19 14.54
C ASN A 142 11.36 32.99 13.26
N GLN A 143 10.33 33.84 13.32
CA GLN A 143 9.98 34.87 12.32
C GLN A 143 9.35 34.43 10.99
N GLY A 144 8.15 33.84 11.02
CA GLY A 144 7.31 33.65 9.82
C GLY A 144 5.92 34.26 9.99
N ILE A 145 5.50 35.09 9.04
CA ILE A 145 4.10 35.49 8.85
C ILE A 145 3.46 34.38 8.02
N ILE A 146 2.43 33.74 8.56
CA ILE A 146 1.62 32.72 7.85
C ILE A 146 0.77 33.40 6.80
#